data_AF-V7PWI2-F1
#
_entry.id   AF-V7PWI2-F1
#
_cell.length_a   1.000
_cell.length_b   1.000
_cell.length_c   1.000
_cell.angle_alpha   90.00
_cell.angle_beta   90.00
_cell.angle_gamma   90.00
#
_symmetry.space_group_name_H-M   'P 1'
#
loop_
_entity.id
_entity.type
_entity.pdbx_description
1 polymer ?
#
loop_
_entity_poly.entity_id
_entity_poly.type
_entity_poly.pdbx_seq_one_letter_code
_entity_poly.pdbx_strand_id
1 'polypeptide(L)'
;MNNEMCNLFFAVRSWFPDKLTNGNYQFIDDSRYKTHFTKDSYSDIDKINAWCLFLFNGIFMDSYSYENYANSNINVVAYILAWLSYKLHQKSHDGISNLMDFYTKHMKNINEYKKPIEGVTDYTNYIDLINKNIDLLNINFEDMSKFYEAFILLCEMYDGLDDVNQKCEKYLEYDNEFLKKYEELKKYPSTSERNSYAQMLSILSNDYDNLKSKCNNFSSLLTYSLISIAFIFVAIPIFFGISYKYSLYGFRKRFQKQKLREKIKNIKKKLIINI
;
A
#
# COMPACT_ATOMS: atom_id res chain seq x y z
N MET A 1 3.40 5.09 4.73
CA MET A 1 2.25 4.17 4.86
C MET A 1 2.55 2.82 4.22
N ASN A 2 1.84 1.76 4.66
CA ASN A 2 1.86 0.42 4.06
C ASN A 2 0.47 -0.27 4.17
N ASN A 3 0.39 -1.53 3.72
CA ASN A 3 -0.85 -2.29 3.67
C ASN A 3 -1.36 -2.64 5.08
N GLU A 4 -0.47 -2.97 6.01
CA GLU A 4 -0.79 -3.30 7.41
C GLU A 4 -1.51 -2.15 8.10
N MET A 5 -1.03 -0.92 7.89
CA MET A 5 -1.68 0.29 8.38
C MET A 5 -3.09 0.44 7.82
N CYS A 6 -3.26 0.31 6.51
CA CYS A 6 -4.56 0.43 5.86
C CYS A 6 -5.55 -0.64 6.34
N ASN A 7 -5.08 -1.88 6.52
CA ASN A 7 -5.88 -2.97 7.07
C ASN A 7 -6.36 -2.67 8.50
N LEU A 8 -5.54 -2.03 9.33
CA LEU A 8 -5.95 -1.58 10.66
C LEU A 8 -7.09 -0.55 10.58
N PHE A 9 -6.99 0.44 9.68
CA PHE A 9 -8.06 1.42 9.46
C PHE A 9 -9.33 0.77 8.90
N PHE A 10 -9.23 -0.16 7.96
CA PHE A 10 -10.37 -0.92 7.45
C PHE A 10 -11.04 -1.75 8.54
N ALA A 11 -10.26 -2.39 9.42
CA ALA A 11 -10.79 -3.11 10.57
C ALA A 11 -11.56 -2.18 11.51
N VAL A 12 -10.98 -1.02 11.88
CA VAL A 12 -11.68 -0.02 12.71
C VAL A 12 -12.95 0.49 12.02
N ARG A 13 -12.94 0.74 10.70
CA ARG A 13 -14.14 1.12 9.94
C ARG A 13 -15.21 0.03 9.93
N SER A 14 -14.82 -1.25 9.96
CA SER A 14 -15.78 -2.35 10.04
C SER A 14 -16.49 -2.43 11.41
N TRP A 15 -15.83 -1.97 12.47
CA TRP A 15 -16.34 -1.99 13.85
C TRP A 15 -16.99 -0.68 14.27
N PHE A 16 -16.49 0.44 13.75
CA PHE A 16 -17.02 1.77 13.93
C PHE A 16 -17.15 2.44 12.54
N PRO A 17 -18.24 2.16 11.81
CA PRO A 17 -18.45 2.68 10.47
C PRO A 17 -18.43 4.20 10.36
N ASP A 18 -18.06 4.66 9.17
CA ASP A 18 -18.00 6.08 8.82
C ASP A 18 -19.37 6.71 8.54
N LYS A 19 -20.47 5.94 8.55
CA LYS A 19 -21.81 6.50 8.34
C LYS A 19 -22.59 6.52 9.64
N LEU A 20 -23.26 7.64 9.89
CA LEU A 20 -24.27 7.73 10.95
C LEU A 20 -25.54 7.02 10.50
N THR A 21 -26.23 6.37 11.45
CA THR A 21 -27.59 5.86 11.24
C THR A 21 -28.53 6.69 12.09
N ASN A 22 -29.51 7.35 11.46
CA ASN A 22 -30.45 8.24 12.13
C ASN A 22 -29.75 9.33 12.98
N GLY A 23 -28.65 9.88 12.49
CA GLY A 23 -27.85 10.91 13.18
C GLY A 23 -26.96 10.39 14.32
N ASN A 24 -26.92 9.07 14.55
CA ASN A 24 -26.15 8.47 15.65
C ASN A 24 -24.99 7.61 15.14
N TYR A 25 -23.89 7.61 15.90
CA TYR A 25 -22.78 6.70 15.65
C TYR A 25 -23.22 5.25 15.80
N GLN A 26 -22.59 4.38 15.01
CA GLN A 26 -22.80 2.95 15.08
C GLN A 26 -21.52 2.28 15.58
N PHE A 27 -21.62 1.58 16.71
CA PHE A 27 -20.52 0.79 17.26
C PHE A 27 -20.90 -0.69 17.11
N ILE A 28 -20.46 -1.31 16.01
CA ILE A 28 -20.73 -2.71 15.69
C ILE A 28 -19.96 -3.63 16.64
N ASP A 29 -18.70 -3.27 16.94
CA ASP A 29 -17.94 -3.86 18.03
C ASP A 29 -17.74 -2.79 19.12
N ASP A 30 -18.04 -3.16 20.36
CA ASP A 30 -17.89 -2.28 21.53
C ASP A 30 -16.96 -2.90 22.57
N SER A 31 -16.10 -3.84 22.18
CA SER A 31 -15.30 -4.63 23.13
C SER A 31 -13.78 -4.47 22.94
N ARG A 32 -13.29 -4.40 21.70
CA ARG A 32 -11.85 -4.46 21.41
C ARG A 32 -11.02 -3.35 22.02
N TYR A 33 -11.54 -2.12 22.06
CA TYR A 33 -10.82 -1.00 22.66
C TYR A 33 -10.77 -1.07 24.20
N LYS A 34 -11.69 -1.83 24.83
CA LYS A 34 -11.83 -1.87 26.30
C LYS A 34 -10.67 -2.56 27.00
N THR A 35 -9.87 -3.36 26.29
CA THR A 35 -8.64 -3.97 26.81
C THR A 35 -7.58 -2.95 27.19
N HIS A 36 -7.64 -1.75 26.61
CA HIS A 36 -6.65 -0.69 26.80
C HIS A 36 -7.24 0.62 27.32
N PHE A 37 -8.56 0.71 27.47
CA PHE A 37 -9.25 1.91 27.94
C PHE A 37 -10.50 1.49 28.74
N THR A 38 -10.36 1.40 30.06
CA THR A 38 -11.42 0.87 30.94
C THR A 38 -12.13 1.99 31.69
N LYS A 39 -13.47 2.04 31.55
CA LYS A 39 -14.39 2.92 32.29
C LYS A 39 -15.65 2.16 32.70
N ASP A 40 -16.31 2.65 33.75
CA ASP A 40 -17.60 2.13 34.23
C ASP A 40 -18.73 2.33 33.20
N SER A 41 -18.67 3.44 32.47
CA SER A 41 -19.57 3.72 31.35
C SER A 41 -18.82 4.54 30.28
N TYR A 42 -19.30 4.43 29.04
CA TYR A 42 -18.68 5.08 27.88
C TYR A 42 -19.71 5.94 27.17
N SER A 43 -19.48 7.26 27.15
CA SER A 43 -20.14 8.17 26.21
C SER A 43 -19.63 7.95 24.78
N ASP A 44 -20.32 8.48 23.77
CA ASP A 44 -19.84 8.46 22.38
C ASP A 44 -18.41 9.01 22.26
N ILE A 45 -18.11 10.09 23.00
CA ILE A 45 -16.77 10.70 23.05
C ILE A 45 -15.73 9.76 23.66
N ASP A 46 -16.09 9.04 24.73
CA ASP A 46 -15.20 8.05 25.32
C ASP A 46 -14.90 6.92 24.34
N LYS A 47 -15.90 6.47 23.58
CA LYS A 47 -15.74 5.41 22.57
C LYS A 47 -14.88 5.88 21.40
N ILE A 48 -15.08 7.10 20.90
CA ILE A 48 -14.23 7.70 19.86
C ILE A 48 -12.79 7.78 20.34
N ASN A 49 -12.56 8.27 21.55
CA ASN A 49 -11.23 8.37 22.13
C ASN A 49 -10.58 6.99 22.31
N ALA A 50 -11.36 5.99 22.73
CA ALA A 50 -10.86 4.63 22.92
C ALA A 50 -10.48 3.97 21.59
N TRP A 51 -11.26 4.19 20.52
CA TRP A 51 -10.88 3.76 19.17
C TRP A 51 -9.66 4.53 18.62
N CYS A 52 -9.52 5.81 18.96
CA CYS A 52 -8.30 6.57 18.64
C CYS A 52 -7.07 5.96 19.32
N LEU A 53 -7.17 5.68 20.63
CA LEU A 53 -6.12 5.01 21.38
C LEU A 53 -5.82 3.61 20.83
N PHE A 54 -6.84 2.87 20.37
CA PHE A 54 -6.64 1.58 19.71
C PHE A 54 -5.79 1.70 18.44
N LEU A 55 -5.98 2.75 17.62
CA LEU A 55 -5.14 3.03 16.46
C LEU A 55 -3.70 3.37 16.87
N PHE A 56 -3.51 4.22 17.89
CA PHE A 56 -2.18 4.50 18.44
C PHE A 56 -1.48 3.24 18.96
N ASN A 57 -2.21 2.40 19.67
CA ASN A 57 -1.74 1.11 20.16
C ASN A 57 -1.32 0.19 19.00
N GLY A 58 -2.17 0.03 17.99
CA GLY A 58 -1.84 -0.83 16.84
C GLY A 58 -0.57 -0.38 16.10
N ILE A 59 -0.39 0.94 15.93
CA ILE A 59 0.66 1.50 15.08
C ILE A 59 1.95 1.81 15.86
N PHE A 60 1.87 2.18 17.13
CA PHE A 60 2.98 2.80 17.87
C PHE A 60 3.27 2.19 19.24
N MET A 61 2.64 1.06 19.65
CA MET A 61 2.81 0.48 20.99
C MET A 61 4.22 -0.01 21.31
N ASP A 62 5.00 -0.41 20.31
CA ASP A 62 6.38 -0.87 20.47
C ASP A 62 7.15 -0.70 19.14
N SER A 63 8.43 -1.07 19.14
CA SER A 63 9.29 -0.99 17.96
C SER A 63 8.81 -1.86 16.80
N TYR A 64 8.22 -3.03 17.09
CA TYR A 64 7.72 -3.92 16.06
C TYR A 64 6.49 -3.31 15.38
N SER A 65 5.51 -2.81 16.14
CA SER A 65 4.35 -2.11 15.59
C SER A 65 4.78 -0.86 14.80
N TYR A 66 5.71 -0.08 15.35
CA TYR A 66 6.20 1.13 14.69
C TYR A 66 6.89 0.83 13.36
N GLU A 67 7.69 -0.23 13.29
CA GLU A 67 8.31 -0.68 12.04
C GLU A 67 7.27 -1.23 11.06
N ASN A 68 6.38 -2.13 11.50
CA ASN A 68 5.49 -2.86 10.58
C ASN A 68 4.23 -2.11 10.18
N TYR A 69 3.75 -1.13 10.95
CA TYR A 69 2.53 -0.38 10.62
C TYR A 69 2.85 1.08 10.25
N ALA A 70 3.83 1.70 10.91
CA ALA A 70 4.21 3.07 10.57
C ALA A 70 5.33 3.14 9.53
N ASN A 71 5.97 2.00 9.19
CA ASN A 71 7.19 1.95 8.39
C ASN A 71 8.29 2.88 8.97
N SER A 72 8.41 2.89 10.30
CA SER A 72 9.28 3.78 11.06
C SER A 72 9.09 5.27 10.72
N ASN A 73 7.86 5.69 10.41
CA ASN A 73 7.54 7.08 10.07
C ASN A 73 6.50 7.66 11.03
N ILE A 74 6.94 8.59 11.89
CA ILE A 74 6.05 9.24 12.86
C ILE A 74 4.94 10.07 12.19
N ASN A 75 5.10 10.47 10.92
CA ASN A 75 4.11 11.27 10.22
C ASN A 75 2.78 10.53 10.01
N VAL A 76 2.76 9.20 10.19
CA VAL A 76 1.54 8.38 10.19
C VAL A 76 0.51 8.85 11.22
N VAL A 77 0.95 9.56 12.28
CA VAL A 77 0.07 10.27 13.22
C VAL A 77 -0.95 11.15 12.52
N ALA A 78 -0.59 11.78 11.39
CA ALA A 78 -1.50 12.63 10.63
C ALA A 78 -2.77 11.88 10.18
N TYR A 79 -2.65 10.59 9.82
CA TYR A 79 -3.80 9.78 9.42
C TYR A 79 -4.73 9.44 10.59
N ILE A 80 -4.16 9.18 11.78
CA ILE A 80 -4.95 8.95 13.00
C ILE A 80 -5.70 10.22 13.40
N LEU A 81 -5.04 11.37 13.36
CA LEU A 81 -5.64 12.67 13.69
C LEU A 81 -6.70 13.08 12.66
N ALA A 82 -6.50 12.77 11.39
CA ALA A 82 -7.48 12.99 10.34
C ALA A 82 -8.72 12.10 10.51
N TRP A 83 -8.54 10.81 10.83
CA TRP A 83 -9.64 9.91 11.18
C TRP A 83 -10.42 10.42 12.39
N LEU A 84 -9.73 10.85 13.46
CA LEU A 84 -10.37 11.37 14.66
C LEU A 84 -11.17 12.64 14.36
N SER A 85 -10.59 13.57 13.59
CA SER A 85 -11.26 14.78 13.12
C SER A 85 -12.50 14.45 12.30
N TYR A 86 -12.39 13.51 11.36
CA TYR A 86 -13.51 13.05 10.55
C TYR A 86 -14.65 12.53 11.43
N LYS A 87 -14.36 11.66 12.41
CA LYS A 87 -15.37 11.13 13.34
C LYS A 87 -16.02 12.23 14.17
N LEU A 88 -15.25 13.18 14.68
CA LEU A 88 -15.77 14.30 15.47
C LEU A 88 -16.57 15.30 14.61
N HIS A 89 -16.27 15.43 13.33
CA HIS A 89 -16.96 16.34 12.42
C HIS A 89 -18.39 15.88 12.07
N GLN A 90 -18.69 14.58 12.18
CA GLN A 90 -19.96 14.02 11.70
C GLN A 90 -21.20 14.54 12.45
N LYS A 91 -21.03 14.97 13.71
CA LYS A 91 -22.06 15.65 14.50
C LYS A 91 -21.42 16.55 15.55
N SER A 92 -22.17 17.56 16.02
CA SER A 92 -21.69 18.44 17.08
C SER A 92 -21.56 17.73 18.42
N HIS A 93 -20.58 18.16 19.20
CA HIS A 93 -20.31 17.68 20.55
C HIS A 93 -20.09 18.86 21.48
N ASP A 94 -20.70 18.81 22.67
CA ASP A 94 -20.65 19.92 23.61
C ASP A 94 -19.21 20.21 24.03
N GLY A 95 -18.75 21.43 23.74
CA GLY A 95 -17.42 21.90 24.09
C GLY A 95 -16.27 21.34 23.23
N ILE A 96 -16.53 20.69 22.10
CA ILE A 96 -15.49 20.29 21.14
C ILE A 96 -15.75 21.02 19.82
N SER A 97 -15.01 22.11 19.59
CA SER A 97 -15.13 22.90 18.35
C SER A 97 -14.07 22.54 17.31
N ASN A 98 -12.93 22.00 17.75
CA ASN A 98 -11.81 21.59 16.91
C ASN A 98 -11.03 20.44 17.57
N LEU A 99 -9.99 19.95 16.90
CA LEU A 99 -9.21 18.81 17.40
C LEU A 99 -8.36 19.16 18.63
N MET A 100 -7.89 20.41 18.74
CA MET A 100 -7.14 20.91 19.90
C MET A 100 -8.00 20.89 21.19
N ASP A 101 -9.29 21.23 21.09
CA ASP A 101 -10.24 21.10 22.21
C ASP A 101 -10.35 19.64 22.66
N PHE A 102 -10.54 18.72 21.71
CA PHE A 102 -10.64 17.29 22.01
C PHE A 102 -9.35 16.78 22.67
N TYR A 103 -8.19 17.10 22.09
CA TYR A 103 -6.90 16.72 22.63
C TYR A 103 -6.73 17.21 24.07
N THR A 104 -7.01 18.48 24.33
CA THR A 104 -6.83 19.09 25.66
C THR A 104 -7.73 18.45 26.71
N LYS A 105 -9.00 18.18 26.36
CA LYS A 105 -10.02 17.69 27.30
C LYS A 105 -9.99 16.17 27.47
N HIS A 106 -9.72 15.42 26.40
CA HIS A 106 -9.94 13.98 26.36
C HIS A 106 -8.67 13.15 26.13
N MET A 107 -7.52 13.72 25.78
CA MET A 107 -6.30 12.94 25.51
C MET A 107 -5.13 13.35 26.42
N LYS A 108 -4.81 14.64 26.47
CA LYS A 108 -3.59 15.21 27.07
C LYS A 108 -3.30 14.73 28.49
N ASN A 109 -4.34 14.48 29.29
CA ASN A 109 -4.21 14.10 30.69
C ASN A 109 -4.61 12.65 31.01
N ILE A 110 -4.92 11.85 29.99
CA ILE A 110 -5.29 10.45 30.15
C ILE A 110 -4.02 9.60 30.35
N ASN A 111 -4.06 8.71 31.34
CA ASN A 111 -2.91 7.90 31.77
C ASN A 111 -2.42 6.98 30.65
N GLU A 112 -3.36 6.40 29.90
CA GLU A 112 -3.12 5.48 28.80
C GLU A 112 -2.28 6.13 27.68
N TYR A 113 -2.48 7.42 27.41
CA TYR A 113 -1.67 8.16 26.43
C TYR A 113 -0.30 8.60 26.97
N LYS A 114 -0.16 8.72 28.29
CA LYS A 114 1.09 9.12 28.96
C LYS A 114 2.02 7.95 29.28
N LYS A 115 1.53 6.72 29.16
CA LYS A 115 2.30 5.51 29.46
C LYS A 115 3.60 5.51 28.62
N PRO A 116 4.78 5.34 29.25
CA PRO A 116 6.03 5.24 28.52
C PRO A 116 6.02 4.08 27.53
N ILE A 117 6.65 4.29 26.38
CA ILE A 117 6.83 3.28 25.34
C ILE A 117 8.31 2.94 25.27
N GLU A 118 8.63 1.65 25.44
CA GLU A 118 10.00 1.15 25.43
C GLU A 118 10.38 0.68 24.02
N GLY A 119 11.68 0.74 23.70
CA GLY A 119 12.21 0.24 22.43
C GLY A 119 12.11 1.19 21.23
N VAL A 120 11.56 2.40 21.40
CA VAL A 120 11.48 3.43 20.35
C VAL A 120 12.15 4.72 20.84
N THR A 121 13.01 5.31 20.00
CA THR A 121 13.75 6.54 20.34
C THR A 121 13.06 7.82 19.89
N ASP A 122 12.19 7.71 18.89
CA ASP A 122 11.56 8.83 18.20
C ASP A 122 10.45 9.48 19.02
N TYR A 123 9.92 8.81 20.04
CA TYR A 123 8.91 9.36 20.94
C TYR A 123 8.91 8.59 22.27
N THR A 124 8.51 9.26 23.36
CA THR A 124 8.48 8.63 24.69
C THR A 124 7.11 8.06 25.07
N ASN A 125 6.04 8.64 24.54
CA ASN A 125 4.64 8.23 24.74
C ASN A 125 3.76 8.87 23.65
N TYR A 126 2.46 8.56 23.63
CA TYR A 126 1.56 9.11 22.60
C TYR A 126 1.33 10.62 22.73
N ILE A 127 1.42 11.18 23.94
CA ILE A 127 1.35 12.64 24.12
C ILE A 127 2.54 13.35 23.47
N ASP A 128 3.76 12.84 23.67
CA ASP A 128 4.95 13.34 23.00
C ASP A 128 4.83 13.23 21.47
N LEU A 129 4.38 12.08 20.98
CA LEU A 129 4.15 11.83 19.56
C LEU A 129 3.16 12.82 18.92
N ILE A 130 2.04 13.11 19.60
CA ILE A 130 1.05 14.11 19.16
C ILE A 130 1.65 15.53 19.24
N ASN A 131 2.38 15.86 20.31
CA ASN A 131 2.98 17.19 20.48
C ASN A 131 4.03 17.51 19.40
N LYS A 132 4.74 16.50 18.88
CA LYS A 132 5.63 16.67 17.72
C LYS A 132 4.89 17.05 16.44
N ASN A 133 3.58 16.82 16.39
CA ASN A 133 2.68 17.14 15.29
C ASN A 133 1.54 18.07 15.74
N ILE A 134 1.79 18.91 16.77
CA ILE A 134 0.73 19.69 17.44
C ILE A 134 0.00 20.64 16.50
N ASP A 135 0.69 21.14 15.49
CA ASP A 135 0.10 22.08 14.53
C ASP A 135 -0.99 21.44 13.66
N LEU A 136 -1.01 20.11 13.55
CA LEU A 136 -2.10 19.38 12.90
C LEU A 136 -3.41 19.47 13.68
N LEU A 137 -3.37 19.74 14.99
CA LEU A 137 -4.56 19.86 15.83
C LEU A 137 -5.35 21.17 15.58
N ASN A 138 -4.72 22.15 14.94
CA ASN A 138 -5.35 23.45 14.66
C ASN A 138 -6.12 23.45 13.32
N ILE A 139 -5.81 22.50 12.45
CA ILE A 139 -6.49 22.36 11.15
C ILE A 139 -7.97 22.08 11.42
N ASN A 140 -8.83 22.85 10.74
CA ASN A 140 -10.26 22.72 10.93
C ASN A 140 -10.75 21.32 10.55
N PHE A 141 -11.87 20.91 11.15
CA PHE A 141 -12.42 19.57 10.96
C PHE A 141 -12.82 19.28 9.50
N GLU A 142 -13.27 20.29 8.75
CA GLU A 142 -13.71 20.11 7.37
C GLU A 142 -12.52 19.70 6.48
N ASP A 143 -11.40 20.41 6.58
CA ASP A 143 -10.20 20.16 5.78
C ASP A 143 -9.53 18.83 6.18
N MET A 144 -9.47 18.53 7.48
CA MET A 144 -9.03 17.21 7.98
C MET A 144 -9.93 16.07 7.49
N SER A 145 -11.25 16.28 7.44
CA SER A 145 -12.20 15.27 6.96
C SER A 145 -11.99 14.97 5.48
N LYS A 146 -11.82 16.00 4.64
CA LYS A 146 -11.52 15.81 3.21
C LYS A 146 -10.18 15.09 3.01
N PHE A 147 -9.17 15.41 3.82
CA PHE A 147 -7.90 14.70 3.80
C PHE A 147 -8.07 13.23 4.16
N TYR A 148 -8.83 12.92 5.22
CA TYR A 148 -9.12 11.54 5.61
C TYR A 148 -9.82 10.77 4.48
N GLU A 149 -10.78 11.38 3.78
CA GLU A 149 -11.42 10.75 2.63
C GLU A 149 -10.43 10.40 1.50
N ALA A 150 -9.48 11.30 1.19
CA ALA A 150 -8.43 11.01 0.21
C ALA A 150 -7.46 9.93 0.70
N PHE A 151 -7.11 9.96 1.99
CA PHE A 151 -6.31 8.91 2.62
C PHE A 151 -6.98 7.54 2.51
N ILE A 152 -8.30 7.45 2.69
CA ILE A 152 -9.02 6.18 2.55
C ILE A 152 -8.98 5.68 1.11
N LEU A 153 -9.18 6.55 0.11
CA LEU A 153 -9.00 6.17 -1.30
C LEU A 153 -7.58 5.66 -1.56
N LEU A 154 -6.58 6.27 -0.93
CA LEU A 154 -5.21 5.78 -1.00
C LEU A 154 -5.06 4.39 -0.36
N CYS A 155 -5.71 4.12 0.78
CA CYS A 155 -5.74 2.80 1.35
C CYS A 155 -6.46 1.75 0.49
N GLU A 156 -7.55 2.12 -0.20
CA GLU A 156 -8.21 1.24 -1.16
C GLU A 156 -7.26 0.83 -2.30
N MET A 157 -6.35 1.72 -2.71
CA MET A 157 -5.30 1.39 -3.69
C MET A 157 -4.21 0.45 -3.14
N TYR A 158 -4.00 0.42 -1.82
CA TYR A 158 -3.10 -0.53 -1.16
C TYR A 158 -3.72 -1.90 -0.93
N ASP A 159 -5.05 -2.02 -1.02
CA ASP A 159 -5.76 -3.28 -0.80
C ASP A 159 -5.25 -4.36 -1.77
N GLY A 160 -4.97 -5.55 -1.21
CA GLY A 160 -4.42 -6.68 -1.96
C GLY A 160 -2.96 -6.56 -2.40
N LEU A 161 -2.24 -5.49 -2.03
CA LEU A 161 -0.78 -5.42 -2.19
C LEU A 161 -0.10 -6.15 -1.04
N ASP A 162 0.50 -7.30 -1.33
CA ASP A 162 1.43 -7.96 -0.41
C ASP A 162 2.86 -7.93 -0.98
N ASP A 163 3.86 -8.11 -0.12
CA ASP A 163 5.28 -8.05 -0.51
C ASP A 163 5.69 -9.13 -1.54
N VAL A 164 4.85 -10.14 -1.77
CA VAL A 164 5.07 -11.27 -2.67
C VAL A 164 4.30 -11.12 -3.99
N ASN A 165 3.14 -10.49 -3.96
CA ASN A 165 2.18 -10.31 -5.04
C ASN A 165 1.78 -8.83 -5.13
N GLN A 166 2.56 -8.07 -5.89
CA GLN A 166 2.28 -6.66 -6.19
C GLN A 166 1.16 -6.50 -7.23
N LYS A 167 -0.02 -7.08 -6.95
CA LYS A 167 -1.18 -6.93 -7.84
C LYS A 167 -1.76 -5.53 -7.70
N CYS A 168 -1.29 -4.63 -8.55
CA CYS A 168 -1.75 -3.24 -8.62
C CYS A 168 -3.12 -3.06 -9.30
N GLU A 169 -3.99 -4.06 -9.24
CA GLU A 169 -5.35 -3.99 -9.80
C GLU A 169 -6.16 -2.89 -9.09
N LYS A 170 -6.12 -2.88 -7.76
CA LYS A 170 -6.79 -1.87 -6.94
C LYS A 170 -6.22 -0.47 -7.10
N TYR A 171 -4.90 -0.36 -7.26
CA TYR A 171 -4.26 0.90 -7.65
C TYR A 171 -4.88 1.46 -8.94
N LEU A 172 -4.97 0.65 -10.01
CA LEU A 172 -5.55 1.09 -11.29
C LEU A 172 -7.04 1.46 -11.20
N GLU A 173 -7.79 0.79 -10.31
CA GLU A 173 -9.22 1.05 -10.08
C GLU A 173 -9.46 2.45 -9.48
N TYR A 174 -8.67 2.82 -8.45
CA TYR A 174 -8.92 4.04 -7.67
C TYR A 174 -7.97 5.22 -7.96
N ASP A 175 -6.90 5.04 -8.75
CA ASP A 175 -5.90 6.09 -9.06
C ASP A 175 -6.53 7.39 -9.56
N ASN A 176 -7.46 7.30 -10.51
CA ASN A 176 -8.14 8.47 -11.05
C ASN A 176 -9.01 9.19 -10.02
N GLU A 177 -9.71 8.44 -9.16
CA GLU A 177 -10.57 9.02 -8.12
C GLU A 177 -9.74 9.70 -7.05
N PHE A 178 -8.64 9.06 -6.62
CA PHE A 178 -7.68 9.64 -5.70
C PHE A 178 -7.06 10.92 -6.27
N LEU A 179 -6.56 10.91 -7.51
CA LEU A 179 -5.95 12.10 -8.13
C LEU A 179 -6.94 13.26 -8.20
N LYS A 180 -8.19 13.00 -8.58
CA LYS A 180 -9.24 14.02 -8.59
C LYS A 180 -9.46 14.61 -7.19
N LYS A 181 -9.58 13.75 -6.18
CA LYS A 181 -9.74 14.18 -4.77
C LYS A 181 -8.53 14.98 -4.28
N TYR A 182 -7.33 14.55 -4.62
CA TYR A 182 -6.08 15.23 -4.27
C TYR A 182 -5.96 16.61 -4.93
N GLU A 183 -6.36 16.75 -6.20
CA GLU A 183 -6.45 18.06 -6.86
C GLU A 183 -7.47 19.00 -6.19
N GLU A 184 -8.57 18.47 -5.66
CA GLU A 184 -9.52 19.26 -4.87
C GLU A 184 -8.89 19.73 -3.55
N LEU A 185 -8.16 18.87 -2.85
CA LEU A 185 -7.44 19.24 -1.62
C LEU A 185 -6.44 20.38 -1.84
N LYS A 186 -5.71 20.36 -2.97
CA LYS A 186 -4.72 21.40 -3.30
C LYS A 186 -5.32 22.79 -3.56
N LYS A 187 -6.62 22.89 -3.88
CA LYS A 187 -7.28 24.17 -4.19
C LYS A 187 -7.59 25.01 -2.96
N TYR A 188 -7.59 24.42 -1.77
CA TYR A 188 -7.90 25.12 -0.54
C TYR A 188 -6.69 25.96 -0.07
N PRO A 189 -6.85 27.28 0.14
CA PRO A 189 -5.81 28.09 0.75
C PRO A 189 -6.11 28.20 2.25
N SER A 190 -5.35 27.55 3.13
CA SER A 190 -5.42 27.91 4.54
C SER A 190 -4.46 29.08 4.82
N THR A 191 -5.02 30.28 4.99
CA THR A 191 -4.25 31.44 5.48
C THR A 191 -3.62 31.13 6.84
N SER A 192 -2.36 31.56 7.03
CA SER A 192 -1.47 31.36 8.22
C SER A 192 -1.13 29.91 8.66
N GLU A 193 -1.91 28.89 8.29
CA GLU A 193 -1.63 27.45 8.55
C GLU A 193 -0.95 26.76 7.36
N ARG A 194 -0.26 27.53 6.51
CA ARG A 194 0.33 27.05 5.26
C ARG A 194 1.30 25.89 5.43
N ASN A 195 1.94 25.76 6.59
CA ASN A 195 2.94 24.71 6.80
C ASN A 195 2.29 23.37 7.18
N SER A 196 1.32 23.38 8.08
CA SER A 196 0.72 22.14 8.63
C SER A 196 -0.16 21.43 7.60
N TYR A 197 -0.98 22.17 6.85
CA TYR A 197 -1.78 21.56 5.79
C TYR A 197 -0.90 21.11 4.61
N ALA A 198 0.14 21.89 4.26
CA ALA A 198 1.12 21.45 3.26
C ALA A 198 1.88 20.20 3.70
N GLN A 199 2.18 20.07 5.00
CA GLN A 199 2.78 18.84 5.56
C GLN A 199 1.85 17.64 5.34
N MET A 200 0.54 17.78 5.60
CA MET A 200 -0.43 16.71 5.31
C MET A 200 -0.46 16.34 3.83
N LEU A 201 -0.58 17.33 2.94
CA LEU A 201 -0.54 17.09 1.50
C LEU A 201 0.75 16.39 1.06
N SER A 202 1.89 16.79 1.63
CA SER A 202 3.17 16.15 1.36
C SER A 202 3.21 14.71 1.84
N ILE A 203 2.69 14.40 3.04
CA ILE A 203 2.61 13.04 3.56
C ILE A 203 1.81 12.16 2.60
N LEU A 204 0.62 12.62 2.19
CA LEU A 204 -0.27 11.88 1.29
C LEU A 204 0.33 11.73 -0.12
N SER A 205 0.96 12.78 -0.65
CA SER A 205 1.65 12.75 -1.95
C SER A 205 2.81 11.76 -1.94
N ASN A 206 3.64 11.79 -0.90
CA ASN A 206 4.79 10.89 -0.79
C ASN A 206 4.33 9.42 -0.70
N ASP A 207 3.28 9.14 0.06
CA ASP A 207 2.74 7.78 0.17
C ASP A 207 2.09 7.29 -1.13
N TYR A 208 1.45 8.19 -1.90
CA TYR A 208 0.97 7.91 -3.26
C TYR A 208 2.11 7.66 -4.24
N ASP A 209 3.15 8.51 -4.26
CA ASP A 209 4.29 8.37 -5.16
C ASP A 209 5.06 7.08 -4.88
N ASN A 210 5.21 6.71 -3.60
CA ASN A 210 5.76 5.43 -3.18
C ASN A 210 4.96 4.25 -3.73
N LEU A 211 3.62 4.30 -3.63
CA LEU A 211 2.73 3.28 -4.18
C LEU A 211 2.86 3.18 -5.71
N LYS A 212 2.77 4.33 -6.39
CA LYS A 212 2.91 4.43 -7.83
C LYS A 212 4.24 3.87 -8.31
N SER A 213 5.33 4.16 -7.60
CA SER A 213 6.64 3.58 -7.91
C SER A 213 6.66 2.06 -7.78
N LYS A 214 6.06 1.50 -6.72
CA LYS A 214 5.92 0.04 -6.56
C LYS A 214 5.15 -0.57 -7.74
N CYS A 215 4.04 0.05 -8.13
CA CYS A 215 3.19 -0.45 -9.22
C CYS A 215 3.79 -0.31 -10.63
N ASN A 216 4.52 0.77 -10.91
CA ASN A 216 5.22 0.94 -12.18
C ASN A 216 6.35 -0.09 -12.35
N ASN A 217 7.10 -0.37 -11.27
CA ASN A 217 8.13 -1.39 -11.27
C ASN A 217 7.54 -2.77 -11.58
N PHE A 218 6.40 -3.12 -10.98
CA PHE A 218 5.71 -4.37 -11.28
C PHE A 218 5.29 -4.50 -12.76
N SER A 219 4.70 -3.44 -13.33
CA SER A 219 4.32 -3.40 -14.75
C SER A 219 5.53 -3.59 -15.69
N SER A 220 6.67 -2.98 -15.34
CA SER A 220 7.93 -3.13 -16.09
C SER A 220 8.48 -4.57 -16.03
N LEU A 221 8.35 -5.25 -14.89
CA LEU A 221 8.80 -6.64 -14.73
C LEU A 221 7.94 -7.61 -15.55
N LEU A 222 6.62 -7.40 -15.57
CA LEU A 222 5.69 -8.19 -16.39
C LEU A 222 5.98 -8.03 -17.88
N THR A 223 6.18 -6.79 -18.35
CA THR A 223 6.50 -6.51 -19.75
C THR A 223 7.85 -7.11 -20.16
N TYR A 224 8.89 -6.98 -19.34
CA TYR A 224 10.19 -7.62 -19.59
C TYR A 224 10.09 -9.15 -19.64
N SER A 225 9.33 -9.75 -18.72
CA SER A 225 9.10 -11.20 -18.70
C SER A 225 8.39 -11.68 -19.98
N LEU A 226 7.31 -11.00 -20.40
CA LEU A 226 6.58 -11.32 -21.63
C LEU A 226 7.43 -11.15 -22.88
N ILE A 227 8.23 -10.08 -22.96
CA ILE A 227 9.16 -9.84 -24.06
C ILE A 227 10.22 -10.95 -24.12
N SER A 228 10.78 -11.35 -22.98
CA SER A 228 11.76 -12.43 -22.88
C SER A 228 11.18 -13.77 -23.36
N ILE A 229 9.94 -14.08 -22.97
CA ILE A 229 9.22 -15.28 -23.43
C ILE A 229 9.00 -15.23 -24.94
N ALA A 230 8.57 -14.09 -25.49
CA ALA A 230 8.37 -13.91 -26.93
C ALA A 230 9.67 -14.10 -27.74
N PHE A 231 10.81 -13.58 -27.24
CA PHE A 231 12.11 -13.79 -27.87
C PHE A 231 12.52 -15.26 -27.90
N ILE A 232 12.24 -16.03 -26.84
CA ILE A 232 12.50 -17.47 -26.80
C ILE A 232 11.68 -18.20 -27.89
N PHE A 233 10.40 -17.85 -28.05
CA PHE A 233 9.54 -18.43 -29.09
C PHE A 233 9.99 -18.11 -30.52
N VAL A 234 10.64 -16.97 -30.75
CA VAL A 234 11.19 -16.60 -32.07
C VAL A 234 12.57 -17.23 -32.31
N ALA A 235 13.44 -17.26 -31.29
CA ALA A 235 14.80 -17.76 -31.43
C ALA A 235 14.84 -19.28 -31.62
N ILE A 236 14.03 -20.04 -30.87
CA ILE A 236 14.03 -21.51 -30.91
C ILE A 236 13.83 -22.07 -32.34
N PRO A 237 12.79 -21.66 -33.10
CA PRO A 237 12.58 -22.12 -34.47
C PRO A 237 13.73 -21.76 -35.42
N ILE A 238 14.36 -20.58 -35.24
CA ILE A 238 15.49 -20.15 -36.07
C ILE A 238 16.70 -21.07 -35.84
N PHE A 239 17.05 -21.35 -34.58
CA PHE A 239 18.14 -22.26 -34.24
C PHE A 239 17.85 -23.70 -34.70
N PHE A 240 16.61 -24.17 -34.55
CA PHE A 240 16.19 -25.47 -35.09
C PHE A 240 16.24 -25.49 -36.63
N GLY A 241 15.83 -24.42 -37.31
CA GLY A 241 15.91 -24.32 -38.77
C GLY A 241 17.34 -24.36 -39.30
N ILE A 242 18.26 -23.62 -38.66
CA ILE A 242 19.69 -23.61 -39.02
C ILE A 242 20.32 -24.99 -38.79
N SER A 243 20.10 -25.58 -37.61
CA SER A 243 20.64 -26.91 -37.27
C SER A 243 20.05 -28.00 -38.16
N TYR A 244 18.75 -27.95 -38.46
CA TYR A 244 18.08 -28.88 -39.38
C TYR A 244 18.67 -28.78 -40.79
N LYS A 245 18.87 -27.57 -41.33
CA LYS A 245 19.49 -27.38 -42.65
C LYS A 245 20.91 -27.93 -42.70
N TYR A 246 21.71 -27.69 -41.66
CA TYR A 246 23.07 -28.21 -41.56
C TYR A 246 23.10 -29.75 -41.46
N SER A 247 22.21 -30.33 -40.65
CA SER A 247 22.04 -31.77 -40.51
C SER A 247 21.64 -32.43 -41.84
N LEU A 248 20.61 -31.90 -42.52
CA LEU A 248 20.14 -32.40 -43.82
C LEU A 248 21.25 -32.35 -44.88
N TYR A 249 22.03 -31.28 -44.91
CA TYR A 249 23.20 -31.16 -45.78
C TYR A 249 24.24 -32.25 -45.47
N GLY A 250 24.52 -32.49 -44.20
CA GLY A 250 25.40 -33.58 -43.74
C GLY A 250 24.92 -34.97 -44.19
N PHE A 251 23.62 -35.27 -44.02
CA PHE A 251 23.02 -36.52 -44.48
C PHE A 251 23.12 -36.69 -46.00
N ARG A 252 22.82 -35.64 -46.76
CA ARG A 252 22.88 -35.66 -48.23
C ARG A 252 24.29 -35.96 -48.73
N LYS A 253 25.31 -35.37 -48.11
CA LYS A 253 26.73 -35.61 -48.43
C LYS A 253 27.14 -37.06 -48.12
N ARG A 254 26.69 -37.63 -46.99
CA ARG A 254 26.93 -39.04 -46.64
C ARG A 254 26.29 -40.00 -47.67
N PHE A 255 25.05 -39.73 -48.06
CA PHE A 255 24.33 -40.53 -49.05
C PHE A 255 25.02 -40.54 -50.42
N GLN A 256 25.44 -39.36 -50.92
CA GLN A 256 26.20 -39.27 -52.17
C GLN A 256 27.51 -40.08 -52.12
N LYS A 257 28.23 -40.03 -50.99
CA LYS A 257 29.47 -40.80 -50.80
C LYS A 257 29.23 -42.31 -50.79
N GLN A 258 28.13 -42.79 -50.21
CA GLN A 258 27.71 -44.19 -50.28
C GLN A 258 27.37 -44.63 -51.71
N LYS A 259 26.58 -43.83 -52.44
CA LYS A 259 26.21 -44.13 -53.84
C LYS A 259 27.44 -44.24 -54.76
N LEU A 260 28.46 -43.40 -54.54
CA LEU A 260 29.72 -43.48 -55.28
C LEU A 260 30.49 -44.78 -54.95
N ARG A 261 30.55 -45.17 -53.67
CA ARG A 261 31.19 -46.43 -53.25
C ARG A 261 30.53 -47.66 -53.88
N GLU A 262 29.19 -47.69 -53.95
CA GLU A 262 28.46 -48.79 -54.61
C GLU A 262 28.73 -48.86 -56.11
N LYS A 263 28.73 -47.72 -56.81
CA LYS A 263 29.08 -47.67 -58.24
C LYS A 263 30.47 -48.24 -58.50
N ILE A 264 31.47 -47.84 -57.70
CA ILE A 264 32.84 -48.36 -57.80
C ILE A 264 32.86 -49.88 -57.56
N LYS A 265 32.11 -50.37 -56.56
CA LYS A 265 32.01 -51.81 -56.26
C LYS A 265 31.39 -52.61 -57.42
N ASN A 266 30.33 -52.08 -58.05
CA ASN A 266 29.68 -52.72 -59.19
C ASN A 266 30.57 -52.73 -60.44
N ILE A 267 31.32 -51.66 -60.71
CA ILE A 267 32.30 -51.62 -61.82
C ILE A 267 33.39 -52.67 -61.60
N LYS A 268 33.96 -52.75 -60.39
CA LYS A 268 34.94 -53.80 -60.05
C LYS A 268 34.38 -55.21 -60.26
N LYS A 269 33.12 -55.44 -59.87
CA LYS A 269 32.47 -56.75 -60.03
C LYS A 269 32.27 -57.14 -61.51
N LYS A 270 31.92 -56.17 -62.38
CA LYS A 270 31.83 -56.41 -63.84
C LYS A 270 33.17 -56.72 -64.49
N LEU A 271 34.26 -56.08 -64.05
CA LEU A 271 35.61 -56.35 -64.57
C LEU A 271 36.10 -57.76 -64.22
N ILE A 272 35.73 -58.28 -63.05
CA ILE A 272 36.13 -59.63 -62.61
C ILE A 272 35.37 -60.75 -63.34
N ILE A 273 34.17 -60.49 -63.84
CA ILE A 273 33.33 -61.48 -64.54
C ILE A 273 33.66 -61.58 -66.05
N ASN A 274 34.35 -60.58 -66.61
CA ASN A 274 34.72 -60.53 -68.03
C ASN A 274 36.17 -60.98 -68.32
N ILE A 275 36.77 -61.74 -67.39
CA ILE A 275 38.06 -62.44 -67.54
C ILE A 275 37.77 -63.94 -67.48
#